data_AF-A0A2A2DNG4-F1
#
_entry.id   AF-A0A2A2DNG4-F1
#
_cell.length_a   1.000
_cell.length_b   1.000
_cell.length_c   1.000
_cell.angle_alpha   90.00
_cell.angle_beta   90.00
_cell.angle_gamma   90.00
#
_symmetry.space_group_name_H-M   'P 1'
#
loop_
_entity.id
_entity.type
_entity.pdbx_description
1 polymer ?
#
loop_
_entity_poly.entity_id
_entity_poly.type
_entity_poly.pdbx_seq_one_letter_code
_entity_poly.pdbx_strand_id
1 'polypeptide(L)'
;PRLGSFEAGAYRIATQVWLPPRPVATLLMLHGYYDHMGLYRHVVDWALSMGFAVLACDLPGHGLSSGAPASIGDFAEYQQVLRGLFDQALALGLPQPWHLLGQSTGGAILLDYLLTGEPRPELGETILLAPLVRPRAWGWSKFSYQMLRPFVESIPRRFSINSGDEAFIDFVHRQDPLQPRILPTAWVGALSRWIPRIEGAPRSDRRPLIVQGEADLTVDWRHNLDVLKDKFREPELLLLPEARHHLANETEDLRQRYFAFLSERLKP
;
A
#
# COMPACT_ATOMS: atom_id res chain seq x y z
N PRO A 1 -20.55 3.17 6.60
CA PRO A 1 -19.16 3.66 6.78
C PRO A 1 -19.17 4.97 7.55
N ARG A 2 -18.09 5.30 8.28
CA ARG A 2 -17.91 6.60 8.93
C ARG A 2 -16.58 7.20 8.47
N LEU A 3 -16.64 8.43 7.93
CA LEU A 3 -15.47 9.20 7.51
C LEU A 3 -15.05 10.11 8.67
N GLY A 4 -13.74 10.24 8.88
CA GLY A 4 -13.14 11.13 9.87
C GLY A 4 -11.74 11.56 9.46
N SER A 5 -11.00 12.14 10.40
CA SER A 5 -9.59 12.47 10.19
C SER A 5 -8.81 12.44 11.49
N PHE A 6 -7.50 12.26 11.42
CA PHE A 6 -6.57 12.40 12.54
C PHE A 6 -5.30 13.15 12.11
N GLU A 7 -4.56 13.69 13.07
CA GLU A 7 -3.29 14.36 12.80
C GLU A 7 -2.13 13.35 12.85
N ALA A 8 -1.23 13.41 11.86
CA ALA A 8 0.00 12.64 11.80
C ALA A 8 1.15 13.54 11.35
N GLY A 9 1.98 13.98 12.30
CA GLY A 9 3.03 14.96 12.02
C GLY A 9 2.43 16.30 11.56
N ALA A 10 2.77 16.71 10.34
CA ALA A 10 2.25 17.94 9.73
C ALA A 10 0.98 17.73 8.87
N TYR A 11 0.43 16.51 8.86
CA TYR A 11 -0.67 16.13 7.99
C TYR A 11 -1.95 15.87 8.77
N ARG A 12 -3.05 16.43 8.26
CA ARG A 12 -4.39 15.96 8.57
C ARG A 12 -4.73 14.82 7.63
N ILE A 13 -4.83 13.63 8.18
CA ILE A 13 -5.07 12.38 7.45
C ILE A 13 -6.55 12.06 7.44
N ALA A 14 -7.15 11.96 6.27
CA ALA A 14 -8.51 11.44 6.10
C ALA A 14 -8.53 9.94 6.35
N THR A 15 -9.48 9.47 7.15
CA THR A 15 -9.63 8.06 7.50
C THR A 15 -11.08 7.62 7.41
N GLN A 16 -11.31 6.36 7.07
CA GLN A 16 -12.65 5.80 6.98
C GLN A 16 -12.70 4.42 7.63
N VAL A 17 -13.79 4.19 8.36
CA VAL A 17 -14.09 2.90 8.98
C VAL A 17 -15.35 2.28 8.39
N TRP A 18 -15.28 0.98 8.11
CA TRP A 18 -16.41 0.13 7.74
C TRP A 18 -16.56 -0.95 8.82
N LEU A 19 -17.78 -1.10 9.34
CA LEU A 19 -18.06 -2.02 10.45
C LEU A 19 -19.15 -3.00 10.02
N PRO A 20 -18.87 -4.32 10.01
CA PRO A 20 -19.92 -5.33 9.95
C PRO A 20 -20.66 -5.40 11.30
N PRO A 21 -21.85 -6.02 11.38
CA PRO A 21 -22.64 -6.06 12.61
C PRO A 21 -21.97 -6.75 13.81
N ARG A 22 -21.11 -7.74 13.54
CA ARG A 22 -20.38 -8.53 14.55
C ARG A 22 -18.94 -8.73 14.06
N PRO A 23 -18.07 -7.72 14.22
CA PRO A 23 -16.71 -7.77 13.69
C PRO A 23 -15.85 -8.74 14.53
N VAL A 24 -15.13 -9.64 13.87
CA VAL A 24 -14.29 -10.67 14.53
C VAL A 24 -12.80 -10.34 14.51
N ALA A 25 -12.38 -9.42 13.64
CA ALA A 25 -11.02 -8.90 13.50
C ALA A 25 -11.08 -7.54 12.78
N THR A 26 -9.92 -6.90 12.57
CA THR A 26 -9.83 -5.64 11.83
C THR A 26 -8.78 -5.72 10.73
N LEU A 27 -9.09 -5.20 9.55
CA LEU A 27 -8.14 -4.97 8.46
C LEU A 27 -7.74 -3.49 8.41
N LEU A 28 -6.48 -3.20 8.71
CA LEU A 28 -5.87 -1.88 8.52
C LEU A 28 -5.29 -1.79 7.11
N MET A 29 -5.84 -0.91 6.28
CA MET A 29 -5.58 -0.87 4.85
C MET A 29 -4.85 0.41 4.42
N LEU A 30 -3.75 0.24 3.67
CA LEU A 30 -2.95 1.31 3.08
C LEU A 30 -2.90 1.17 1.56
N HIS A 31 -3.22 2.27 0.86
CA HIS A 31 -3.26 2.31 -0.60
C HIS A 31 -1.88 2.50 -1.26
N GLY A 32 -1.82 2.35 -2.59
CA GLY A 32 -0.63 2.55 -3.41
C GLY A 32 -0.32 4.02 -3.72
N TYR A 33 0.85 4.28 -4.32
CA TYR A 33 1.22 5.63 -4.72
C TYR A 33 0.31 6.14 -5.84
N TYR A 34 -0.20 7.36 -5.72
CA TYR A 34 -1.25 7.97 -6.54
C TYR A 34 -2.68 7.47 -6.32
N ASP A 35 -2.89 6.47 -5.49
CA ASP A 35 -4.23 6.00 -5.16
C ASP A 35 -4.84 6.82 -4.01
N HIS A 36 -6.04 6.42 -3.61
CA HIS A 36 -6.71 6.84 -2.38
C HIS A 36 -7.62 5.68 -1.91
N MET A 37 -8.06 5.68 -0.65
CA MET A 37 -8.82 4.57 -0.04
C MET A 37 -10.13 4.25 -0.77
N GLY A 38 -10.70 5.24 -1.47
CA GLY A 38 -11.93 5.09 -2.26
C GLY A 38 -11.79 4.12 -3.45
N LEU A 39 -10.57 3.84 -3.90
CA LEU A 39 -10.32 2.86 -4.98
C LEU A 39 -10.35 1.41 -4.49
N TYR A 40 -10.47 1.13 -3.20
CA TYR A 40 -10.27 -0.20 -2.63
C TYR A 40 -11.58 -0.93 -2.29
N ARG A 41 -12.70 -0.58 -2.95
CA ARG A 41 -14.02 -1.16 -2.64
C ARG A 41 -13.99 -2.70 -2.62
N HIS A 42 -13.29 -3.33 -3.57
CA HIS A 42 -13.24 -4.79 -3.68
C HIS A 42 -12.54 -5.43 -2.47
N VAL A 43 -11.50 -4.79 -1.95
CA VAL A 43 -10.81 -5.24 -0.73
C VAL A 43 -11.68 -5.01 0.50
N VAL A 44 -12.38 -3.87 0.57
CA VAL A 44 -13.32 -3.57 1.65
C VAL A 44 -14.46 -4.59 1.68
N ASP A 45 -15.09 -4.87 0.54
CA ASP A 45 -16.20 -5.81 0.43
C ASP A 45 -15.76 -7.24 0.81
N TRP A 46 -14.59 -7.66 0.33
CA TRP A 46 -13.99 -8.93 0.73
C TRP A 46 -13.76 -9.02 2.25
N ALA A 47 -13.13 -8.01 2.85
CA ALA A 47 -12.86 -8.01 4.29
C ALA A 47 -14.14 -7.98 5.13
N LEU A 48 -15.16 -7.22 4.71
CA LEU A 48 -16.47 -7.22 5.35
C LEU A 48 -17.15 -8.60 5.25
N SER A 49 -16.99 -9.30 4.14
CA SER A 49 -17.51 -10.67 3.97
C SER A 49 -16.84 -11.69 4.88
N MET A 50 -15.56 -11.45 5.26
CA MET A 50 -14.84 -12.21 6.27
C MET A 50 -15.24 -11.84 7.71
N GLY A 51 -16.15 -10.88 7.88
CA GLY A 51 -16.55 -10.38 9.20
C GLY A 51 -15.52 -9.43 9.82
N PHE A 52 -14.62 -8.85 9.04
CA PHE A 52 -13.62 -7.91 9.55
C PHE A 52 -14.16 -6.48 9.52
N ALA A 53 -13.87 -5.71 10.58
CA ALA A 53 -13.89 -4.26 10.48
C ALA A 53 -12.78 -3.82 9.51
N VAL A 54 -12.96 -2.72 8.78
CA VAL A 54 -11.92 -2.15 7.93
C VAL A 54 -11.65 -0.73 8.36
N LEU A 55 -10.39 -0.39 8.56
CA LEU A 55 -9.94 0.98 8.81
C LEU A 55 -8.89 1.32 7.76
N ALA A 56 -9.13 2.37 6.99
CA ALA A 56 -8.23 2.84 5.95
C ALA A 56 -7.97 4.34 6.09
N CYS A 57 -6.94 4.83 5.42
CA CYS A 57 -6.70 6.26 5.28
C CYS A 57 -6.20 6.61 3.89
N ASP A 58 -6.31 7.90 3.56
CA ASP A 58 -5.57 8.49 2.46
C ASP A 58 -4.17 8.93 2.94
N LEU A 59 -3.12 8.52 2.24
CA LEU A 59 -1.73 8.89 2.55
C LEU A 59 -1.52 10.42 2.41
N PRO A 60 -0.46 10.99 3.02
CA PRO A 60 -0.09 12.39 2.85
C PRO A 60 -0.12 12.86 1.39
N GLY A 61 -0.81 13.97 1.13
CA GLY A 61 -0.95 14.54 -0.21
C GLY A 61 -1.80 13.72 -1.20
N HIS A 62 -2.55 12.73 -0.73
CA HIS A 62 -3.44 11.90 -1.54
C HIS A 62 -4.89 12.02 -1.08
N GLY A 63 -5.84 11.76 -2.00
CA GLY A 63 -7.26 11.72 -1.69
C GLY A 63 -7.75 12.96 -0.95
N LEU A 64 -8.31 12.75 0.23
CA LEU A 64 -8.86 13.80 1.09
C LEU A 64 -7.89 14.26 2.20
N SER A 65 -6.68 13.69 2.25
CA SER A 65 -5.63 14.08 3.20
C SER A 65 -4.94 15.37 2.78
N SER A 66 -4.45 16.13 3.78
CA SER A 66 -3.68 17.35 3.51
C SER A 66 -2.27 17.04 3.02
N GLY A 67 -1.57 18.07 2.55
CA GLY A 67 -0.18 18.00 2.09
C GLY A 67 -0.04 18.37 0.63
N ALA A 68 1.22 18.53 0.18
CA ALA A 68 1.50 18.74 -1.23
C ALA A 68 1.14 17.49 -2.05
N PRO A 69 0.55 17.61 -3.24
CA PRO A 69 0.04 16.47 -4.01
C PRO A 69 1.10 15.37 -4.20
N ALA A 70 0.77 14.15 -3.77
CA ALA A 70 1.61 12.96 -3.86
C ALA A 70 3.06 13.13 -3.36
N SER A 71 3.28 13.97 -2.35
CA SER A 71 4.62 14.35 -1.89
C SER A 71 4.84 14.08 -0.41
N ILE A 72 6.02 13.57 -0.09
CA ILE A 72 6.56 13.44 1.26
C ILE A 72 8.04 13.82 1.25
N GLY A 73 8.55 14.27 2.39
CA GLY A 73 9.97 14.57 2.59
C GLY A 73 10.78 13.32 2.92
N ASP A 74 10.22 12.40 3.71
CA ASP A 74 10.84 11.12 4.07
C ASP A 74 9.81 10.01 4.31
N PHE A 75 10.18 8.75 4.08
CA PHE A 75 9.30 7.60 4.33
C PHE A 75 8.92 7.45 5.83
N ALA A 76 9.69 8.05 6.75
CA ALA A 76 9.32 8.15 8.16
C ALA A 76 7.98 8.90 8.38
N GLU A 77 7.56 9.77 7.47
CA GLU A 77 6.25 10.43 7.51
C GLU A 77 5.12 9.41 7.33
N TYR A 78 5.28 8.43 6.43
CA TYR A 78 4.31 7.35 6.30
C TYR A 78 4.25 6.44 7.53
N GLN A 79 5.37 6.23 8.23
CA GLN A 79 5.37 5.50 9.49
C GLN A 79 4.57 6.22 10.58
N GLN A 80 4.56 7.56 10.60
CA GLN A 80 3.70 8.33 11.51
C GLN A 80 2.21 8.11 11.22
N VAL A 81 1.85 8.02 9.93
CA VAL A 81 0.47 7.73 9.51
C VAL A 81 0.02 6.34 9.95
N LEU A 82 0.87 5.31 9.75
CA LEU A 82 0.57 3.96 10.22
C LEU A 82 0.40 3.90 11.75
N ARG A 83 1.24 4.61 12.51
CA ARG A 83 1.07 4.74 13.97
C ARG A 83 -0.26 5.38 14.33
N GLY A 84 -0.62 6.47 13.66
CA GLY A 84 -1.91 7.13 13.87
C GLY A 84 -3.10 6.22 13.54
N LEU A 85 -3.01 5.36 12.52
CA LEU A 85 -4.03 4.34 12.25
C LEU A 85 -4.18 3.33 13.40
N PHE A 86 -3.07 2.88 13.99
CA PHE A 86 -3.14 2.03 15.19
C PHE A 86 -3.81 2.74 16.36
N ASP A 87 -3.50 4.02 16.56
CA ASP A 87 -4.12 4.82 17.63
C ASP A 87 -5.62 5.02 17.38
N GLN A 88 -6.04 5.21 16.12
CA GLN A 88 -7.45 5.25 15.76
C GLN A 88 -8.16 3.90 15.97
N ALA A 89 -7.52 2.79 15.60
CA ALA A 89 -8.06 1.44 15.82
C ALA A 89 -8.27 1.17 17.33
N LEU A 90 -7.32 1.61 18.16
CA LEU A 90 -7.42 1.53 19.62
C LEU A 90 -8.55 2.42 20.16
N ALA A 91 -8.59 3.69 19.76
CA ALA A 91 -9.56 4.67 20.24
C ALA A 91 -11.00 4.29 19.86
N LEU A 92 -11.19 3.67 18.69
CA LEU A 92 -12.48 3.16 18.24
C LEU A 92 -12.85 1.80 18.85
N GLY A 93 -11.95 1.16 19.60
CA GLY A 93 -12.17 -0.17 20.17
C GLY A 93 -12.36 -1.25 19.11
N LEU A 94 -11.63 -1.16 17.98
CA LEU A 94 -11.77 -2.12 16.88
C LEU A 94 -11.24 -3.51 17.29
N PRO A 95 -11.95 -4.61 16.94
CA PRO A 95 -11.61 -5.94 17.41
C PRO A 95 -10.29 -6.44 16.84
N GLN A 96 -9.59 -7.21 17.66
CA GLN A 96 -8.34 -7.88 17.33
C GLN A 96 -8.61 -9.31 16.85
N PRO A 97 -7.71 -9.93 16.07
CA PRO A 97 -6.42 -9.40 15.63
C PRO A 97 -6.55 -8.25 14.62
N TRP A 98 -5.50 -7.43 14.53
CA TRP A 98 -5.38 -6.40 13.51
C TRP A 98 -4.53 -6.92 12.36
N HIS A 99 -5.19 -7.32 11.28
CA HIS A 99 -4.56 -7.65 10.02
C HIS A 99 -4.14 -6.38 9.29
N LEU A 100 -3.01 -6.45 8.58
CA LEU A 100 -2.51 -5.32 7.78
C LEU A 100 -2.63 -5.67 6.30
N LEU A 101 -3.03 -4.71 5.46
CA LEU A 101 -3.00 -4.84 4.01
C LEU A 101 -2.42 -3.60 3.35
N GLY A 102 -1.44 -3.80 2.48
CA GLY A 102 -0.78 -2.72 1.76
C GLY A 102 -0.60 -3.06 0.29
N GLN A 103 -1.05 -2.18 -0.61
CA GLN A 103 -0.73 -2.26 -2.04
C GLN A 103 0.46 -1.39 -2.36
N SER A 104 1.46 -1.90 -3.09
CA SER A 104 2.58 -1.12 -3.61
C SER A 104 3.27 -0.28 -2.53
N THR A 105 3.11 1.05 -2.52
CA THR A 105 3.63 1.94 -1.48
C THR A 105 3.02 1.68 -0.11
N GLY A 106 1.72 1.34 -0.02
CA GLY A 106 1.14 0.81 1.20
C GLY A 106 1.87 -0.45 1.68
N GLY A 107 2.28 -1.31 0.75
CA GLY A 107 3.15 -2.46 1.04
C GLY A 107 4.52 -2.02 1.58
N ALA A 108 5.17 -1.03 0.96
CA ALA A 108 6.44 -0.47 1.44
C ALA A 108 6.36 0.05 2.89
N ILE A 109 5.25 0.68 3.26
CA ILE A 109 5.01 1.18 4.62
C ILE A 109 4.94 0.02 5.61
N LEU A 110 4.23 -1.06 5.26
CA LEU A 110 4.15 -2.26 6.09
C LEU A 110 5.48 -3.00 6.17
N LEU A 111 6.24 -3.07 5.07
CA LEU A 111 7.58 -3.65 5.05
C LEU A 111 8.53 -2.92 6.00
N ASP A 112 8.55 -1.59 5.93
CA ASP A 112 9.38 -0.77 6.82
C ASP A 112 8.99 -0.99 8.28
N TYR A 113 7.69 -1.02 8.59
CA TYR A 113 7.20 -1.32 9.93
C TYR A 113 7.61 -2.72 10.43
N LEU A 114 7.50 -3.75 9.60
CA LEU A 114 7.84 -5.13 9.99
C LEU A 114 9.34 -5.39 10.13
N LEU A 115 10.18 -4.64 9.42
CA LEU A 115 11.64 -4.83 9.38
C LEU A 115 12.41 -3.88 10.29
N THR A 116 11.88 -2.69 10.55
CA THR A 116 12.58 -1.64 11.31
C THR A 116 11.80 -1.16 12.55
N GLY A 117 10.50 -1.45 12.62
CA GLY A 117 9.66 -1.12 13.76
C GLY A 117 9.65 -2.19 14.84
N GLU A 118 8.79 -1.98 15.83
CA GLU A 118 8.46 -2.96 16.86
C GLU A 118 7.01 -3.43 16.64
N PRO A 119 6.81 -4.56 15.95
CA PRO A 119 5.47 -5.03 15.61
C PRO A 119 4.64 -5.31 16.86
N ARG A 120 3.48 -4.66 16.94
CA ARG A 120 2.49 -4.79 18.02
C ARG A 120 2.06 -6.25 18.29
N PRO A 121 1.78 -6.62 19.56
CA PRO A 121 1.31 -7.96 19.91
C PRO A 121 -0.08 -8.28 19.34
N GLU A 122 -0.90 -7.26 19.06
CA GLU A 122 -2.26 -7.43 18.54
C GLU A 122 -2.33 -7.70 17.03
N LEU A 123 -1.18 -7.71 16.35
CA LEU A 123 -1.10 -7.94 14.91
C LEU A 123 -1.43 -9.39 14.55
N GLY A 124 -2.37 -9.53 13.61
CA GLY A 124 -2.56 -10.77 12.87
C GLY A 124 -1.67 -10.82 11.62
N GLU A 125 -2.20 -11.43 10.57
CA GLU A 125 -1.57 -11.51 9.25
C GLU A 125 -1.27 -10.16 8.59
N THR A 126 -0.16 -10.09 7.86
CA THR A 126 0.18 -8.96 6.99
C THR A 126 0.12 -9.38 5.53
N ILE A 127 -0.69 -8.68 4.75
CA ILE A 127 -0.96 -8.92 3.34
C ILE A 127 -0.29 -7.84 2.50
N LEU A 128 0.53 -8.24 1.55
CA LEU A 128 1.27 -7.37 0.66
C LEU A 128 0.82 -7.62 -0.78
N LEU A 129 0.17 -6.64 -1.38
CA LEU A 129 -0.25 -6.67 -2.78
C LEU A 129 0.76 -5.91 -3.65
N ALA A 130 1.48 -6.61 -4.52
CA ALA A 130 2.51 -6.06 -5.38
C ALA A 130 3.45 -5.06 -4.67
N PRO A 131 4.10 -5.45 -3.55
CA PRO A 131 4.80 -4.54 -2.67
C PRO A 131 5.97 -3.80 -3.35
N LEU A 132 6.10 -2.51 -3.05
CA LEU A 132 7.22 -1.69 -3.49
C LEU A 132 8.45 -1.95 -2.61
N VAL A 133 9.53 -2.46 -3.22
CA VAL A 133 10.91 -2.27 -2.74
C VAL A 133 11.62 -1.34 -3.73
N ARG A 134 11.73 -1.74 -5.00
CA ARG A 134 12.22 -0.90 -6.09
C ARG A 134 11.16 -0.72 -7.19
N PRO A 135 11.06 0.47 -7.80
CA PRO A 135 10.36 0.65 -9.07
C PRO A 135 11.06 -0.10 -10.20
N ARG A 136 10.32 -0.42 -11.26
CA ARG A 136 10.91 -0.98 -12.47
C ARG A 136 11.94 -0.01 -13.05
N ALA A 137 13.06 -0.55 -13.53
CA ALA A 137 14.16 0.23 -14.10
C ALA A 137 14.70 1.33 -13.15
N TRP A 138 14.72 1.06 -11.83
CA TRP A 138 15.11 2.03 -10.82
C TRP A 138 16.46 2.71 -11.07
N GLY A 139 17.46 2.00 -11.60
CA GLY A 139 18.76 2.60 -11.94
C GLY A 139 18.65 3.78 -12.90
N TRP A 140 17.81 3.63 -13.94
CA TRP A 140 17.53 4.71 -14.90
C TRP A 140 16.70 5.84 -14.27
N SER A 141 15.66 5.48 -13.51
CA SER A 141 14.80 6.45 -12.80
C SER A 141 15.59 7.31 -11.80
N LYS A 142 16.57 6.71 -11.10
CA LYS A 142 17.45 7.41 -10.17
C LYS A 142 18.40 8.36 -10.89
N PHE A 143 18.98 7.92 -12.00
CA PHE A 143 19.86 8.75 -12.83
C PHE A 143 19.11 9.97 -13.40
N SER A 144 17.94 9.75 -14.02
CA SER A 144 17.13 10.85 -14.57
C SER A 144 16.69 11.85 -13.50
N TYR A 145 16.31 11.37 -12.32
CA TYR A 145 16.01 12.21 -11.16
C TYR A 145 17.21 13.07 -10.74
N GLN A 146 18.42 12.50 -10.64
CA GLN A 146 19.61 13.26 -10.23
C GLN A 146 19.94 14.42 -11.19
N MET A 147 19.63 14.25 -12.47
CA MET A 147 19.81 15.28 -13.50
C MET A 147 18.72 16.35 -13.45
N LEU A 148 17.46 15.97 -13.21
CA LEU A 148 16.32 16.89 -13.29
C LEU A 148 16.08 17.68 -12.00
N ARG A 149 16.36 17.10 -10.82
CA ARG A 149 16.01 17.69 -9.52
C ARG A 149 16.53 19.12 -9.25
N PRO A 150 17.68 19.61 -9.79
CA PRO A 150 18.10 20.99 -9.55
C PRO A 150 17.23 22.01 -10.30
N PHE A 151 16.45 21.57 -11.28
CA PHE A 151 15.75 22.44 -12.23
C PHE A 151 14.22 22.34 -12.13
N VAL A 152 13.68 21.28 -11.52
CA VAL A 152 12.23 21.06 -11.43
C VAL A 152 11.82 20.56 -10.05
N GLU A 153 10.66 21.00 -9.56
CA GLU A 153 10.07 20.50 -8.31
C GLU A 153 9.22 19.24 -8.55
N SER A 154 8.68 19.07 -9.75
CA SER A 154 7.89 17.90 -10.13
C SER A 154 7.96 17.60 -11.64
N ILE A 155 7.57 16.37 -12.00
CA ILE A 155 7.51 15.88 -13.38
C ILE A 155 6.05 15.52 -13.69
N PRO A 156 5.49 15.83 -14.88
CA PRO A 156 4.15 15.35 -15.25
C PRO A 156 4.03 13.83 -15.14
N ARG A 157 2.96 13.35 -14.49
CA ARG A 157 2.69 11.91 -14.35
C ARG A 157 2.27 11.33 -15.69
N ARG A 158 2.89 10.23 -16.09
CA ARG A 158 2.40 9.38 -17.17
C ARG A 158 1.49 8.30 -16.61
N PHE A 159 0.23 8.32 -17.00
CA PHE A 159 -0.72 7.25 -16.69
C PHE A 159 -0.33 5.99 -17.46
N SER A 160 -0.27 4.85 -16.74
CA SER A 160 0.03 3.54 -17.30
C SER A 160 -1.17 2.61 -17.14
N ILE A 161 -1.25 1.59 -17.99
CA ILE A 161 -2.27 0.54 -17.89
C ILE A 161 -1.74 -0.51 -16.91
N ASN A 162 -2.00 -0.29 -15.63
CA ASN A 162 -1.47 -1.06 -14.50
C ASN A 162 -2.45 -2.10 -13.93
N SER A 163 -3.61 -2.26 -14.56
CA SER A 163 -4.66 -3.25 -14.30
C SER A 163 -5.19 -3.79 -15.63
N GLY A 164 -5.72 -5.01 -15.66
CA GLY A 164 -6.51 -5.59 -16.74
C GLY A 164 -8.00 -5.21 -16.71
N ASP A 165 -8.47 -4.53 -15.67
CA ASP A 165 -9.82 -3.96 -15.61
C ASP A 165 -9.87 -2.62 -16.38
N GLU A 166 -10.34 -2.67 -17.62
CA GLU A 166 -10.39 -1.50 -18.51
C GLU A 166 -11.28 -0.37 -17.97
N ALA A 167 -12.38 -0.72 -17.28
CA ALA A 167 -13.30 0.27 -16.71
C ALA A 167 -12.63 1.01 -15.54
N PHE A 168 -11.88 0.30 -14.70
CA PHE A 168 -11.06 0.92 -13.67
C PHE A 168 -9.99 1.84 -14.26
N ILE A 169 -9.32 1.39 -15.33
CA ILE A 169 -8.30 2.21 -16.03
C ILE A 169 -8.91 3.50 -16.59
N ASP A 170 -10.06 3.43 -17.28
CA ASP A 170 -10.72 4.62 -17.79
C ASP A 170 -11.12 5.59 -16.68
N PHE A 171 -11.70 5.07 -15.59
CA PHE A 171 -12.06 5.86 -14.41
C PHE A 171 -10.86 6.62 -13.85
N VAL A 172 -9.76 5.93 -13.55
CA VAL A 172 -8.55 6.56 -12.98
C VAL A 172 -7.92 7.56 -13.95
N HIS A 173 -7.93 7.28 -15.25
CA HIS A 173 -7.25 8.16 -16.21
C HIS A 173 -8.04 9.44 -16.46
N ARG A 174 -9.38 9.36 -16.48
CA ARG A 174 -10.25 10.41 -17.03
C ARG A 174 -11.26 11.00 -16.06
N GLN A 175 -11.73 10.23 -15.08
CA GLN A 175 -12.92 10.58 -14.30
C GLN A 175 -12.61 10.88 -12.84
N ASP A 176 -11.60 10.24 -12.26
CA ASP A 176 -11.25 10.39 -10.85
C ASP A 176 -10.61 11.77 -10.56
N PRO A 177 -11.29 12.65 -9.81
CA PRO A 177 -10.78 13.99 -9.50
C PRO A 177 -9.68 13.98 -8.45
N LEU A 178 -9.48 12.87 -7.72
CA LEU A 178 -8.50 12.75 -6.65
C LEU A 178 -7.13 12.28 -7.14
N GLN A 179 -6.99 12.00 -8.44
CA GLN A 179 -5.74 11.51 -9.02
C GLN A 179 -4.66 12.58 -9.09
N PRO A 180 -3.50 12.35 -8.46
CA PRO A 180 -2.35 13.20 -8.66
C PRO A 180 -1.90 13.15 -10.13
N ARG A 181 -1.57 14.33 -10.67
CA ARG A 181 -1.16 14.51 -12.08
C ARG A 181 0.35 14.73 -12.24
N ILE A 182 1.09 14.69 -11.14
CA ILE A 182 2.53 14.95 -11.10
C ILE A 182 3.25 13.89 -10.26
N LEU A 183 4.54 13.72 -10.52
CA LEU A 183 5.53 13.02 -9.70
C LEU A 183 6.42 14.08 -9.02
N PRO A 184 6.24 14.35 -7.72
CA PRO A 184 7.12 15.26 -6.99
C PRO A 184 8.53 14.71 -6.87
N THR A 185 9.53 15.55 -7.12
CA THR A 185 10.95 15.19 -6.96
C THR A 185 11.30 14.88 -5.50
N ALA A 186 10.63 15.52 -4.54
CA ALA A 186 10.78 15.24 -3.12
C ALA A 186 10.46 13.78 -2.79
N TRP A 187 9.36 13.23 -3.32
CA TRP A 187 8.99 11.82 -3.14
C TRP A 187 10.03 10.88 -3.74
N VAL A 188 10.56 11.18 -4.94
CA VAL A 188 11.64 10.37 -5.55
C VAL A 188 12.91 10.41 -4.70
N GLY A 189 13.23 11.57 -4.12
CA GLY A 189 14.31 11.73 -3.16
C GLY A 189 14.12 10.89 -1.89
N ALA A 190 12.90 10.91 -1.32
CA ALA A 190 12.53 10.09 -0.16
C ALA A 190 12.67 8.60 -0.47
N LEU A 191 12.14 8.13 -1.62
CA LEU A 191 12.27 6.77 -2.08
C LEU A 191 13.74 6.36 -2.28
N SER A 192 14.56 7.22 -2.88
CA SER A 192 15.98 6.94 -3.09
C SER A 192 16.78 6.78 -1.80
N ARG A 193 16.36 7.42 -0.70
CA ARG A 193 16.96 7.22 0.63
C ARG A 193 16.39 5.98 1.33
N TRP A 194 15.12 5.68 1.10
CA TRP A 194 14.43 4.54 1.70
C TRP A 194 14.92 3.18 1.17
N ILE A 195 15.11 3.04 -0.15
CA ILE A 195 15.53 1.77 -0.78
C ILE A 195 16.77 1.13 -0.13
N PRO A 196 17.93 1.80 -0.01
CA PRO A 196 19.10 1.18 0.60
C PRO A 196 18.89 0.86 2.08
N ARG A 197 18.03 1.61 2.78
CA ARG A 197 17.68 1.35 4.18
C ARG A 197 16.85 0.07 4.32
N ILE A 198 15.82 -0.13 3.50
CA ILE A 198 14.98 -1.33 3.62
C ILE A 198 15.70 -2.60 3.14
N GLU A 199 16.52 -2.49 2.10
CA GLU A 199 17.34 -3.61 1.62
C GLU A 199 18.45 -3.97 2.60
N GLY A 200 18.96 -2.99 3.34
CA GLY A 200 19.93 -3.17 4.42
C GLY A 200 19.32 -3.54 5.78
N ALA A 201 17.99 -3.55 5.91
CA ALA A 201 17.32 -3.83 7.18
C ALA A 201 17.57 -5.27 7.67
N PRO A 202 17.55 -5.53 8.99
CA PRO A 202 17.65 -6.88 9.51
C PRO A 202 16.48 -7.75 9.03
N ARG A 203 16.68 -9.07 9.07
CA ARG A 203 15.61 -10.04 8.75
C ARG A 203 14.56 -10.05 9.87
N SER A 204 13.33 -10.44 9.51
CA SER A 204 12.20 -10.58 10.41
C SER A 204 11.66 -12.02 10.37
N ASP A 205 11.29 -12.55 11.53
CA ASP A 205 10.68 -13.88 11.66
C ASP A 205 9.20 -13.92 11.23
N ARG A 206 8.63 -12.77 10.86
CA ARG A 206 7.27 -12.66 10.34
C ARG A 206 7.14 -13.33 8.97
N ARG A 207 5.92 -13.79 8.67
CA ARG A 207 5.59 -14.57 7.48
C ARG A 207 4.49 -13.87 6.66
N PRO A 208 4.77 -12.73 6.02
CA PRO A 208 3.72 -12.00 5.30
C PRO A 208 3.17 -12.83 4.13
N LEU A 209 1.89 -12.59 3.83
CA LEU A 209 1.22 -13.11 2.64
C LEU A 209 1.47 -12.15 1.48
N ILE A 210 2.10 -12.62 0.42
CA ILE A 210 2.49 -11.79 -0.73
C ILE A 210 1.70 -12.24 -1.96
N VAL A 211 0.93 -11.33 -2.55
CA VAL A 211 0.30 -11.54 -3.86
C VAL A 211 1.04 -10.66 -4.87
N GLN A 212 1.53 -11.26 -5.95
CA GLN A 212 2.30 -10.55 -6.98
C GLN A 212 1.81 -10.93 -8.38
N GLY A 213 1.51 -9.93 -9.19
CA GLY A 213 1.29 -10.10 -10.62
C GLY A 213 2.61 -10.20 -11.38
N GLU A 214 2.75 -11.17 -12.28
CA GLU A 214 3.99 -11.34 -13.07
C GLU A 214 4.02 -10.43 -14.32
N ALA A 215 2.85 -9.91 -14.74
CA ALA A 215 2.71 -8.88 -15.77
C ALA A 215 2.85 -7.45 -15.20
N ASP A 216 3.35 -7.30 -13.97
CA ASP A 216 3.61 -6.01 -13.34
C ASP A 216 4.77 -5.27 -14.04
N LEU A 217 4.45 -4.09 -14.59
CA LEU A 217 5.40 -3.19 -15.26
C LEU A 217 5.72 -1.93 -14.45
N THR A 218 5.25 -1.85 -13.19
CA THR A 218 5.41 -0.69 -12.31
C THR A 218 6.57 -0.88 -11.35
N VAL A 219 6.62 -2.00 -10.64
CA VAL A 219 7.72 -2.35 -9.73
C VAL A 219 8.63 -3.40 -10.33
N ASP A 220 9.88 -3.46 -9.86
CA ASP A 220 10.79 -4.53 -10.26
C ASP A 220 10.47 -5.78 -9.44
N TRP A 221 9.37 -6.45 -9.81
CA TRP A 221 8.79 -7.50 -8.97
C TRP A 221 9.75 -8.67 -8.72
N ARG A 222 10.63 -9.01 -9.68
CA ARG A 222 11.62 -10.09 -9.51
C ARG A 222 12.61 -9.71 -8.42
N HIS A 223 13.23 -8.54 -8.54
CA HIS A 223 14.13 -8.01 -7.52
C HIS A 223 13.43 -7.88 -6.17
N ASN A 224 12.22 -7.33 -6.15
CA ASN A 224 11.47 -7.13 -4.91
C ASN A 224 11.18 -8.47 -4.22
N LEU A 225 10.73 -9.49 -4.94
CA LEU A 225 10.49 -10.81 -4.36
C LEU A 225 11.76 -11.47 -3.83
N ASP A 226 12.90 -11.30 -4.49
CA ASP A 226 14.18 -11.82 -3.99
C ASP A 226 14.57 -11.16 -2.67
N VAL A 227 14.41 -9.83 -2.56
CA VAL A 227 14.61 -9.11 -1.30
C VAL A 227 13.63 -9.61 -0.23
N LEU A 228 12.36 -9.77 -0.55
CA LEU A 228 11.35 -10.18 0.44
C LEU A 228 11.55 -11.61 0.95
N LYS A 229 11.98 -12.53 0.07
CA LYS A 229 12.36 -13.90 0.46
C LYS A 229 13.61 -13.94 1.33
N ASP A 230 14.55 -13.00 1.15
CA ASP A 230 15.70 -12.84 2.05
C ASP A 230 15.29 -12.27 3.41
N LYS A 231 14.38 -11.28 3.41
CA LYS A 231 14.02 -10.52 4.62
C LYS A 231 13.05 -11.23 5.55
N PHE A 232 12.16 -12.06 5.04
CA PHE A 232 11.13 -12.71 5.84
C PHE A 232 11.34 -14.22 5.93
N ARG A 233 10.94 -14.80 7.05
CA ARG A 233 10.96 -16.25 7.23
C ARG A 233 9.82 -16.87 6.42
N GLU A 234 10.15 -17.60 5.37
CA GLU A 234 9.17 -18.39 4.58
C GLU A 234 7.87 -17.60 4.27
N PRO A 235 7.96 -16.40 3.66
CA PRO A 235 6.75 -15.69 3.26
C PRO A 235 5.92 -16.57 2.32
N GLU A 236 4.60 -16.47 2.41
CA GLU A 236 3.71 -17.23 1.54
C GLU A 236 3.41 -16.41 0.29
N LEU A 237 3.70 -16.96 -0.90
CA LEU A 237 3.54 -16.24 -2.17
C LEU A 237 2.41 -16.83 -3.01
N LEU A 238 1.59 -15.95 -3.55
CA LEU A 238 0.72 -16.23 -4.70
C LEU A 238 1.20 -15.41 -5.90
N LEU A 239 1.72 -16.11 -6.91
CA LEU A 239 2.05 -15.51 -8.20
C LEU A 239 0.87 -15.66 -9.17
N LEU A 240 0.54 -14.56 -9.83
CA LEU A 240 -0.54 -14.47 -10.81
C LEU A 240 0.08 -14.07 -12.16
N PRO A 241 0.25 -15.02 -13.10
CA PRO A 241 0.94 -14.78 -14.37
C PRO A 241 0.37 -13.61 -15.18
N GLU A 242 -0.96 -13.51 -15.21
CA GLU A 242 -1.70 -12.53 -16.01
C GLU A 242 -1.89 -11.19 -15.30
N ALA A 243 -1.78 -11.18 -13.96
CA ALA A 243 -2.09 -10.01 -13.18
C ALA A 243 -1.04 -8.93 -13.34
N ARG A 244 -1.51 -7.69 -13.40
CA ARG A 244 -0.67 -6.48 -13.41
C ARG A 244 -0.42 -5.97 -11.99
N HIS A 245 -0.04 -4.70 -11.87
CA HIS A 245 0.38 -4.09 -10.61
C HIS A 245 -0.76 -3.83 -9.63
N HIS A 246 -1.88 -3.27 -10.12
CA HIS A 246 -2.96 -2.78 -9.28
C HIS A 246 -3.95 -3.91 -8.91
N LEU A 247 -3.49 -4.85 -8.08
CA LEU A 247 -4.22 -6.07 -7.71
C LEU A 247 -5.59 -5.79 -7.05
N ALA A 248 -5.73 -4.70 -6.29
CA ALA A 248 -7.00 -4.36 -5.65
C ALA A 248 -8.13 -4.06 -6.66
N ASN A 249 -7.78 -3.71 -7.90
CA ASN A 249 -8.71 -3.45 -9.00
C ASN A 249 -8.29 -4.22 -10.26
N GLU A 250 -7.70 -5.41 -10.11
CA GLU A 250 -7.48 -6.31 -11.26
C GLU A 250 -8.78 -6.96 -11.72
N THR A 251 -8.83 -7.69 -12.83
CA THR A 251 -10.04 -8.39 -13.30
C THR A 251 -10.68 -9.24 -12.20
N GLU A 252 -12.00 -9.41 -12.28
CA GLU A 252 -12.76 -10.12 -11.24
C GLU A 252 -12.26 -11.56 -11.01
N ASP A 253 -11.92 -12.29 -12.07
CA ASP A 253 -11.39 -13.66 -11.95
C ASP A 253 -10.08 -13.70 -11.15
N LEU A 254 -9.17 -12.74 -11.40
CA LEU A 254 -7.92 -12.62 -10.66
C LEU A 254 -8.17 -12.21 -9.20
N ARG A 255 -9.11 -11.28 -8.97
CA ARG A 255 -9.53 -10.87 -7.62
C ARG A 255 -10.06 -12.05 -6.83
N GLN A 256 -10.99 -12.83 -7.39
CA GLN A 256 -11.54 -14.01 -6.74
C GLN A 256 -10.46 -15.03 -6.40
N ARG A 257 -9.52 -15.28 -7.32
CA ARG A 257 -8.41 -16.22 -7.10
C ARG A 257 -7.54 -15.81 -5.91
N TYR A 258 -7.10 -14.56 -5.81
CA TYR A 258 -6.27 -14.16 -4.68
C TYR A 258 -7.06 -13.96 -3.40
N PHE A 259 -8.32 -13.50 -3.46
CA PHE A 259 -9.16 -13.43 -2.27
C PHE A 259 -9.45 -14.81 -1.69
N ALA A 260 -9.63 -15.85 -2.51
CA ALA A 260 -9.76 -17.22 -2.03
C ALA A 260 -8.48 -17.68 -1.29
N PHE A 261 -7.31 -17.44 -1.90
CA PHE A 261 -6.01 -17.70 -1.27
C PHE A 261 -5.85 -17.00 0.09
N LEU A 262 -6.24 -15.72 0.18
CA LEU A 262 -6.19 -14.96 1.43
C LEU A 262 -7.21 -15.49 2.44
N SER A 263 -8.46 -15.71 2.03
CA SER A 263 -9.52 -16.21 2.90
C SER A 263 -9.18 -17.56 3.53
N GLU A 264 -8.44 -18.44 2.84
CA GLU A 264 -7.96 -19.70 3.41
C GLU A 264 -6.98 -19.53 4.57
N ARG A 265 -6.18 -18.46 4.55
CA ARG A 265 -5.12 -18.17 5.53
C ARG A 265 -5.57 -17.28 6.67
N LEU A 266 -6.60 -16.46 6.43
CA LEU A 266 -7.20 -15.58 7.41
C LEU A 266 -8.46 -16.18 8.06
N LYS A 267 -8.71 -17.49 7.93
CA LYS A 267 -9.81 -18.13 8.68
C LYS A 267 -9.52 -17.98 10.18
N PRO A 268 -10.47 -17.49 10.98
CA PRO A 268 -10.32 -17.38 12.42
C PRO A 268 -10.20 -18.74 13.11
#